data_AF-A0A9P4GTP0-F1
#
_entry.id   AF-A0A9P4GTP0-F1
#
_cell.length_a   1.000
_cell.length_b   1.000
_cell.length_c   1.000
_cell.angle_alpha   90.00
_cell.angle_beta   90.00
_cell.angle_gamma   90.00
#
_symmetry.space_group_name_H-M   'P 1'
#
loop_
_entity.id
_entity.type
_entity.pdbx_description
1 polymer ?
#
loop_
_entity_poly.entity_id
_entity_poly.type
_entity_poly.pdbx_seq_one_letter_code
_entity_poly.pdbx_strand_id
1 'polypeptide(L)'
;MPRLPTIRLPTILNSVALTLSLTLIALSTAIFYLTGHGMQLMDNAYPPGRYTWYRGPSWDMDSKHTVLLQYDSANEGMILAAGVVSCLAGLVGMGGAVAIFLTQEKSKATSQKLILSLRILPGALTFIITFIALIFTTVIFFNNNNGNCFWEDGYNPKTTFTCTREQAACNIGTYFQNSPWWALQGACGQTQTGRHLVAPLFVASVLMFGLGVATFVMGKKGQNEYVESPDERVERLQRGE
;
A
#
# COMPACT_ATOMS: atom_id res chain seq x y z
N MET A 1 -40.34 -0.54 28.88
CA MET A 1 -39.63 -0.79 27.60
C MET A 1 -38.16 -0.43 27.79
N PRO A 2 -37.22 -1.38 27.72
CA PRO A 2 -35.80 -1.07 27.78
C PRO A 2 -35.42 -0.25 26.53
N ARG A 3 -34.87 0.95 26.73
CA ARG A 3 -34.33 1.78 25.65
C ARG A 3 -33.10 1.07 25.09
N LEU A 4 -33.14 0.67 23.82
CA LEU A 4 -31.96 0.19 23.10
C LEU A 4 -30.86 1.25 23.19
N PRO A 5 -29.60 0.86 23.50
CA PRO A 5 -28.51 1.81 23.57
C PRO A 5 -28.30 2.43 22.19
N THR A 6 -28.58 3.74 22.07
CA THR A 6 -28.26 4.52 20.88
C THR A 6 -26.74 4.55 20.71
N ILE A 7 -26.23 3.71 19.81
CA ILE A 7 -24.83 3.72 19.41
C ILE A 7 -24.53 5.13 18.88
N ARG A 8 -23.65 5.85 19.56
CA ARG A 8 -23.28 7.20 19.15
C ARG A 8 -22.40 7.10 17.89
N LEU A 9 -22.80 7.79 16.82
CA LEU A 9 -22.09 7.88 15.54
C LEU A 9 -20.55 8.11 15.67
N PRO A 10 -20.03 8.91 16.63
CA PRO A 10 -18.59 9.05 16.86
C PRO A 10 -17.87 7.75 17.25
N THR A 11 -18.53 6.87 17.99
CA THR A 11 -17.98 5.57 18.40
C THR A 11 -17.81 4.64 17.19
N ILE A 12 -18.79 4.64 16.28
CA ILE A 12 -18.73 3.88 15.03
C ILE A 12 -17.57 4.39 14.17
N LEU A 13 -17.47 5.70 13.97
CA LEU A 13 -16.42 6.31 13.15
C LEU A 13 -15.01 6.03 13.70
N ASN A 14 -14.83 6.08 15.02
CA ASN A 14 -13.54 5.74 15.64
C ASN A 14 -13.22 4.24 15.55
N SER A 15 -14.22 3.35 15.68
CA SER A 15 -14.00 1.92 15.51
C SER A 15 -13.61 1.60 14.06
N VAL A 16 -14.29 2.19 13.07
CA VAL A 16 -13.94 2.01 11.64
C VAL A 16 -12.55 2.56 11.35
N ALA A 17 -12.20 3.74 11.89
CA ALA A 17 -10.86 4.31 11.74
C ALA A 17 -9.77 3.37 12.28
N LEU A 18 -10.00 2.79 13.46
CA LEU A 18 -9.07 1.85 14.08
C LEU A 18 -8.92 0.57 13.28
N THR A 19 -10.02 -0.01 12.78
CA THR A 19 -9.98 -1.20 11.93
C THR A 19 -9.20 -0.92 10.65
N LEU A 20 -9.50 0.19 9.96
CA LEU A 20 -8.78 0.56 8.74
C LEU A 20 -7.29 0.84 8.98
N SER A 21 -6.95 1.49 10.10
CA SER A 21 -5.56 1.68 10.51
C SER A 21 -4.82 0.36 10.72
N LEU A 22 -5.45 -0.61 11.39
CA LEU A 22 -4.89 -1.95 11.57
C LEU A 22 -4.75 -2.69 10.25
N THR A 23 -5.73 -2.56 9.34
CA THR A 23 -5.67 -3.13 7.99
C THR A 23 -4.50 -2.55 7.20
N LEU A 24 -4.28 -1.23 7.25
CA LEU A 24 -3.13 -0.61 6.59
C LEU A 24 -1.80 -1.13 7.14
N ILE A 25 -1.67 -1.27 8.47
CA ILE A 25 -0.45 -1.82 9.09
C ILE A 25 -0.25 -3.28 8.62
N ALA A 26 -1.28 -4.12 8.73
CA ALA A 26 -1.19 -5.54 8.38
C ALA A 26 -0.82 -5.75 6.90
N LEU A 27 -1.48 -5.03 5.99
CA LEU A 27 -1.16 -5.08 4.55
C LEU A 27 0.26 -4.58 4.27
N SER A 28 0.69 -3.51 4.94
CA SER A 28 2.05 -2.98 4.77
C SER A 28 3.12 -3.97 5.24
N THR A 29 2.91 -4.61 6.39
CA THR A 29 3.81 -5.66 6.89
C THR A 29 3.88 -6.85 5.93
N ALA A 30 2.73 -7.28 5.40
CA ALA A 30 2.68 -8.34 4.39
C ALA A 30 3.43 -7.94 3.12
N ILE A 31 3.29 -6.70 2.65
CA ILE A 31 4.02 -6.16 1.50
C ILE A 31 5.53 -6.18 1.74
N PHE A 32 6.00 -5.71 2.91
CA PHE A 32 7.43 -5.72 3.24
C PHE A 32 8.00 -7.13 3.25
N TYR A 33 7.29 -8.06 3.88
CA TYR A 33 7.71 -9.45 3.96
C TYR A 33 7.75 -10.09 2.57
N LEU A 34 6.65 -10.04 1.82
CA LEU A 34 6.53 -10.72 0.53
C LEU A 34 7.43 -10.11 -0.55
N THR A 35 7.49 -8.78 -0.63
CA THR A 35 8.34 -8.09 -1.62
C THR A 35 9.81 -8.26 -1.25
N GLY A 36 10.18 -8.04 0.01
CA GLY A 36 11.57 -8.17 0.46
C GLY A 36 12.09 -9.61 0.40
N HIS A 37 11.29 -10.57 0.84
CA HIS A 37 11.67 -11.99 0.77
C HIS A 37 11.73 -12.47 -0.68
N GLY A 38 10.78 -12.07 -1.54
CA GLY A 38 10.80 -12.36 -2.96
C GLY A 38 12.03 -11.77 -3.68
N MET A 39 12.42 -10.54 -3.34
CA MET A 39 13.65 -9.92 -3.84
C MET A 39 14.89 -10.72 -3.43
N GLN A 40 14.98 -11.10 -2.16
CA GLN A 40 16.10 -11.87 -1.63
C GLN A 40 16.19 -13.27 -2.26
N LEU A 41 15.06 -13.96 -2.44
CA LEU A 41 15.03 -15.26 -3.12
C LEU A 41 15.55 -15.16 -4.55
N MET A 42 15.13 -14.12 -5.28
CA MET A 42 15.61 -13.90 -6.65
C MET A 42 17.08 -13.53 -6.69
N ASP A 43 17.55 -12.63 -5.83
CA ASP A 43 18.96 -12.25 -5.81
C ASP A 43 19.88 -13.42 -5.42
N ASN A 44 19.39 -14.36 -4.59
CA ASN A 44 20.12 -15.56 -4.21
C ASN A 44 20.08 -16.66 -5.29
N ALA A 45 18.92 -16.91 -5.89
CA ALA A 45 18.76 -17.98 -6.88
C ALA A 45 19.25 -17.56 -8.27
N TYR A 46 19.06 -16.29 -8.61
CA TYR A 46 19.28 -15.69 -9.92
C TYR A 46 19.75 -14.24 -9.79
N PRO A 47 20.98 -13.96 -9.36
CA PRO A 47 21.49 -12.60 -9.35
C PRO A 47 21.51 -11.99 -10.77
N PRO A 48 21.53 -10.65 -10.93
CA PRO A 48 21.75 -10.06 -12.24
C PRO A 48 23.08 -10.56 -12.83
N GLY A 49 23.07 -10.96 -14.11
CA GLY A 49 24.22 -11.67 -14.67
C GLY A 49 23.97 -12.32 -16.03
N ARG A 50 24.98 -13.03 -16.52
CA ARG A 50 24.94 -13.74 -17.79
C ARG A 50 24.44 -15.17 -17.58
N TYR A 51 23.43 -15.56 -18.33
CA TYR A 51 22.79 -16.87 -18.24
C TYR A 51 22.81 -17.58 -19.59
N THR A 52 22.93 -18.90 -19.56
CA THR A 52 22.76 -19.72 -20.77
C THR A 52 21.27 -19.90 -21.02
N TRP A 53 20.83 -19.50 -22.22
CA TRP A 53 19.48 -19.63 -22.72
C TRP A 53 19.31 -20.90 -23.55
N TYR A 54 18.19 -21.61 -23.36
CA TYR A 54 17.81 -22.74 -24.19
C TYR A 54 16.85 -22.31 -25.32
N ARG A 55 17.21 -22.64 -26.56
CA ARG A 55 16.30 -22.51 -27.71
C ARG A 55 15.66 -23.86 -27.99
N GLY A 56 14.43 -24.07 -27.49
CA GLY A 56 13.67 -25.31 -27.70
C GLY A 56 13.81 -26.33 -26.55
N PRO A 57 13.36 -27.58 -26.75
CA PRO A 57 13.35 -28.58 -25.70
C PRO A 57 14.77 -28.92 -25.23
N SER A 58 14.92 -29.28 -23.96
CA SER A 58 16.18 -29.35 -23.20
C SER A 58 17.28 -30.29 -23.74
N TRP A 59 16.98 -31.06 -24.79
CA TRP A 59 17.89 -32.00 -25.44
C TRP A 59 18.63 -31.43 -26.66
N ASP A 60 18.23 -30.27 -27.18
CA ASP A 60 18.95 -29.59 -28.27
C ASP A 60 20.07 -28.70 -27.71
N MET A 61 21.31 -29.21 -27.78
CA MET A 61 22.50 -28.57 -27.22
C MET A 61 23.15 -27.54 -28.16
N ASP A 62 22.82 -27.57 -29.45
CA ASP A 62 23.46 -26.75 -30.49
C ASP A 62 22.88 -25.32 -30.57
N SER A 63 21.79 -25.07 -29.85
CA SER A 63 21.02 -23.84 -29.89
C SER A 63 21.29 -22.89 -28.71
N LYS A 64 22.24 -23.24 -27.85
CA LYS A 64 22.60 -22.50 -26.63
C LYS A 64 23.31 -21.20 -26.96
N HIS A 65 22.87 -20.12 -26.32
CA HIS A 65 23.59 -18.86 -26.34
C HIS A 65 23.41 -18.10 -25.03
N THR A 66 24.28 -17.12 -24.80
CA THR A 66 24.28 -16.34 -23.56
C THR A 66 23.41 -15.11 -23.69
N VAL A 67 22.54 -14.91 -22.71
CA VAL A 67 21.73 -13.70 -22.53
C VAL A 67 22.15 -13.00 -21.24
N LEU A 68 21.96 -11.68 -21.17
CA LEU A 68 22.21 -10.88 -19.96
C LEU A 68 20.88 -10.59 -19.26
N LEU A 69 20.79 -10.88 -17.96
CA LEU A 69 19.65 -10.53 -17.12
C LEU A 69 19.99 -9.33 -16.24
N GLN A 70 19.14 -8.32 -16.27
CA GLN A 70 19.16 -7.15 -15.40
C GLN A 70 17.81 -6.99 -14.71
N TYR A 71 17.85 -6.51 -13.47
CA TYR A 71 16.65 -6.21 -12.70
C TYR A 71 16.33 -4.73 -12.71
N ASP A 72 15.12 -4.40 -13.12
CA ASP A 72 14.50 -3.11 -12.86
C ASP A 72 13.88 -3.13 -11.45
N SER A 73 14.49 -2.39 -10.53
CA SER A 73 14.08 -2.29 -9.13
C SER A 73 13.05 -1.19 -8.85
N ALA A 74 12.67 -0.40 -9.87
CA ALA A 74 11.77 0.73 -9.68
C ALA A 74 10.39 0.27 -9.20
N ASN A 75 9.91 -0.88 -9.69
CA ASN A 75 8.61 -1.43 -9.35
C ASN A 75 8.53 -1.83 -7.85
N GLU A 76 9.49 -2.62 -7.38
CA GLU A 76 9.59 -3.04 -5.98
C GLU A 76 9.78 -1.83 -5.06
N GLY A 77 10.58 -0.85 -5.47
CA GLY A 77 10.74 0.42 -4.75
C GLY A 77 9.42 1.15 -4.54
N MET A 78 8.57 1.22 -5.56
CA MET A 78 7.25 1.86 -5.47
C MET A 78 6.28 1.09 -4.59
N ILE A 79 6.28 -0.25 -4.67
CA ILE A 79 5.48 -1.12 -3.80
C ILE A 79 5.87 -0.92 -2.32
N LEU A 80 7.17 -0.93 -2.04
CA LEU A 80 7.69 -0.72 -0.68
C LEU A 80 7.40 0.69 -0.16
N ALA A 81 7.55 1.72 -0.99
CA ALA A 81 7.24 3.10 -0.62
C ALA A 81 5.75 3.27 -0.24
N ALA A 82 4.84 2.66 -1.01
CA ALA A 82 3.42 2.64 -0.70
C ALA A 82 3.14 1.92 0.64
N GLY A 83 3.83 0.80 0.91
CA GLY A 83 3.78 0.12 2.19
C GLY A 83 4.27 0.99 3.36
N VAL A 84 5.38 1.72 3.21
CA VAL A 84 5.93 2.61 4.26
C VAL A 84 4.92 3.69 4.63
N VAL A 85 4.41 4.41 3.64
CA VAL A 85 3.46 5.51 3.87
C VAL A 85 2.17 4.99 4.50
N SER A 86 1.67 3.84 4.02
CA SER A 86 0.46 3.21 4.55
C SER A 86 0.64 2.75 5.99
N CYS A 87 1.80 2.18 6.32
CA CYS A 87 2.14 1.80 7.69
C CYS A 87 2.15 3.03 8.61
N LEU A 88 2.82 4.11 8.18
CA LEU A 88 2.87 5.36 8.95
C LEU A 88 1.47 5.96 9.16
N ALA A 89 0.63 6.01 8.13
CA ALA A 89 -0.75 6.48 8.27
C ALA A 89 -1.61 5.57 9.16
N GLY A 90 -1.41 4.26 9.08
CA GLY A 90 -2.01 3.29 9.99
C GLY A 90 -1.64 3.56 11.44
N LEU A 91 -0.35 3.75 11.73
CA LEU A 91 0.16 4.08 13.07
C LEU A 91 -0.39 5.40 13.59
N VAL A 92 -0.40 6.46 12.76
CA VAL A 92 -0.97 7.77 13.14
C VAL A 92 -2.47 7.66 13.41
N GLY A 93 -3.22 6.94 12.57
CA GLY A 93 -4.65 6.72 12.78
C GLY A 93 -4.96 5.91 14.04
N MET A 94 -4.15 4.88 14.34
CA MET A 94 -4.26 4.09 15.57
C MET A 94 -3.97 4.95 16.80
N GLY A 95 -2.86 5.70 16.81
CA GLY A 95 -2.51 6.62 17.89
C GLY A 95 -3.58 7.69 18.11
N GLY A 96 -4.12 8.24 17.03
CA GLY A 96 -5.22 9.20 17.07
C GLY A 96 -6.56 8.60 17.54
N ALA A 97 -6.83 7.32 17.29
CA ALA A 97 -8.02 6.64 17.81
C ALA A 97 -7.88 6.41 19.32
N VAL A 98 -6.74 5.86 19.76
CA VAL A 98 -6.44 5.59 21.17
C VAL A 98 -6.43 6.88 21.99
N ALA A 99 -5.80 7.95 21.49
CA ALA A 99 -5.78 9.24 22.17
C ALA A 99 -7.19 9.78 22.42
N ILE A 100 -8.12 9.66 21.46
CA ILE A 100 -9.50 10.10 21.64
C ILE A 100 -10.24 9.26 22.69
N PHE A 101 -10.04 7.95 22.71
CA PHE A 101 -10.62 7.09 23.74
C PHE A 101 -10.11 7.45 25.15
N LEU A 102 -8.82 7.81 25.28
CA LEU A 102 -8.22 8.16 26.57
C LEU A 102 -8.51 9.60 27.02
N THR A 103 -8.79 10.53 26.10
CA THR A 103 -8.93 11.97 26.40
C THR A 103 -10.37 12.49 26.36
N GLN A 104 -11.35 11.59 26.17
CA GLN A 104 -12.79 11.91 26.04
C GLN A 104 -13.37 12.76 27.18
N GLU A 105 -12.71 12.86 28.34
CA GLU A 105 -13.16 13.69 29.47
C GLU A 105 -12.50 15.08 29.60
N LYS A 106 -11.45 15.43 28.84
CA LYS A 106 -10.61 16.62 29.18
C LYS A 106 -10.22 17.60 28.06
N SER A 107 -10.54 17.36 26.78
CA SER A 107 -9.93 18.18 25.70
C SER A 107 -10.70 19.48 25.37
N LYS A 108 -10.01 20.63 25.51
CA LYS A 108 -10.45 21.95 25.00
C LYS A 108 -10.59 21.99 23.47
N ALA A 109 -11.46 22.86 22.95
CA ALA A 109 -11.77 23.04 21.51
C ALA A 109 -10.55 23.24 20.58
N THR A 110 -9.42 23.75 21.08
CA THR A 110 -8.16 23.91 20.32
C THR A 110 -7.52 22.55 19.95
N SER A 111 -7.75 21.51 20.74
CA SER A 111 -7.23 20.15 20.49
C SER A 111 -7.97 19.46 19.35
N GLN A 112 -9.26 19.76 19.13
CA GLN A 112 -10.07 19.13 18.08
C GLN A 112 -9.61 19.49 16.66
N LYS A 113 -9.19 20.75 16.40
CA LYS A 113 -8.66 21.16 15.08
C LYS A 113 -7.36 20.42 14.74
N LEU A 114 -6.50 20.25 15.74
CA LEU A 114 -5.21 19.56 15.59
C LEU A 114 -5.41 18.05 15.39
N ILE A 115 -6.38 17.45 16.07
CA ILE A 115 -6.77 16.04 15.88
C ILE A 115 -7.39 15.80 14.51
N LEU A 116 -8.19 16.74 13.99
CA LEU A 116 -8.77 16.67 12.64
C LEU A 116 -7.70 16.76 11.54
N SER A 117 -6.77 17.72 11.65
CA SER A 117 -5.69 17.86 10.65
C SER A 117 -4.72 16.68 10.67
N LEU A 118 -4.46 16.09 11.84
CA LEU A 118 -3.62 14.90 12.01
C LEU A 118 -4.22 13.64 11.37
N ARG A 119 -5.54 13.60 11.09
CA ARG A 119 -6.18 12.44 10.45
C ARG A 119 -6.31 12.57 8.93
N ILE A 120 -6.53 13.77 8.43
CA ILE A 120 -6.76 13.99 6.99
C ILE A 120 -5.46 13.93 6.20
N LEU A 121 -4.39 14.55 6.72
CA LEU A 121 -3.11 14.64 6.00
C LEU A 121 -2.49 13.26 5.73
N PRO A 122 -2.37 12.35 6.71
CA PRO A 122 -1.82 11.02 6.45
C PRO A 122 -2.72 10.20 5.52
N GLY A 123 -4.04 10.32 5.64
CA GLY A 123 -4.98 9.63 4.75
C GLY A 123 -4.84 10.10 3.30
N ALA A 124 -4.74 11.41 3.06
CA ALA A 124 -4.54 11.98 1.73
C ALA A 124 -3.20 11.57 1.11
N LEU A 125 -2.11 11.66 1.88
CA LEU A 125 -0.78 11.25 1.41
C LEU A 125 -0.75 9.75 1.05
N THR A 126 -1.34 8.91 1.90
CA THR A 126 -1.41 7.48 1.63
C THR A 126 -2.23 7.18 0.39
N PHE A 127 -3.38 7.83 0.22
CA PHE A 127 -4.19 7.71 -0.99
C PHE A 127 -3.40 8.06 -2.25
N ILE A 128 -2.71 9.21 -2.27
CA ILE A 128 -1.94 9.66 -3.45
C ILE A 128 -0.82 8.66 -3.77
N ILE A 129 -0.04 8.24 -2.77
CA ILE A 129 1.12 7.38 -2.99
C ILE A 129 0.69 5.96 -3.40
N THR A 130 -0.35 5.41 -2.77
CA THR A 130 -0.90 4.10 -3.16
C THR A 130 -1.54 4.13 -4.54
N PHE A 131 -2.16 5.23 -4.95
CA PHE A 131 -2.66 5.43 -6.31
C PHE A 131 -1.53 5.44 -7.35
N ILE A 132 -0.47 6.21 -7.10
CA ILE A 132 0.71 6.27 -7.97
C ILE A 132 1.34 4.87 -8.07
N ALA A 133 1.52 4.17 -6.95
CA ALA A 133 2.07 2.82 -6.94
C ALA A 133 1.18 1.83 -7.72
N LEU A 134 -0.15 1.91 -7.59
CA LEU A 134 -1.08 1.05 -8.32
C LEU A 134 -0.98 1.26 -9.84
N ILE A 135 -0.95 2.51 -10.30
CA ILE A 135 -0.78 2.83 -11.73
C ILE A 135 0.59 2.36 -12.20
N PHE A 136 1.64 2.72 -11.47
CA PHE A 136 3.02 2.44 -11.85
C PHE A 136 3.28 0.94 -11.98
N THR A 137 2.85 0.16 -10.98
CA THR A 137 2.99 -1.31 -10.99
C THR A 137 2.22 -1.96 -12.13
N THR A 138 1.05 -1.42 -12.47
CA THR A 138 0.25 -1.89 -13.60
C THR A 138 0.94 -1.58 -14.94
N VAL A 139 1.42 -0.35 -15.12
CA VAL A 139 2.10 0.10 -16.35
C VAL A 139 3.40 -0.68 -16.57
N ILE A 140 4.24 -0.82 -15.53
CA ILE A 140 5.48 -1.60 -15.65
C ILE A 140 5.19 -3.06 -16.01
N PHE A 141 4.20 -3.67 -15.36
CA PHE A 141 3.86 -5.05 -15.66
C PHE A 141 3.49 -5.23 -17.14
N PHE A 142 2.67 -4.35 -17.71
CA PHE A 142 2.29 -4.42 -19.13
C PHE A 142 3.45 -4.08 -20.07
N ASN A 143 4.21 -3.01 -19.79
CA ASN A 143 5.32 -2.59 -20.65
C ASN A 143 6.46 -3.60 -20.69
N ASN A 144 6.83 -4.16 -19.55
CA ASN A 144 7.93 -5.12 -19.50
C ASN A 144 7.51 -6.49 -20.07
N ASN A 145 6.26 -6.94 -19.87
CA ASN A 145 5.79 -8.20 -20.47
C ASN A 145 5.75 -8.15 -22.01
N ASN A 146 5.46 -6.98 -22.58
CA ASN A 146 5.36 -6.80 -24.03
C ASN A 146 6.62 -6.18 -24.66
N GLY A 147 7.69 -6.03 -23.88
CA GLY A 147 8.91 -5.34 -24.29
C GLY A 147 10.14 -5.98 -23.66
N ASN A 148 10.80 -5.26 -22.76
CA ASN A 148 12.15 -5.56 -22.26
C ASN A 148 12.32 -6.91 -21.53
N CYS A 149 11.22 -7.59 -21.20
CA CYS A 149 11.18 -8.87 -20.50
C CYS A 149 10.34 -9.91 -21.27
N PHE A 150 10.36 -9.85 -22.61
CA PHE A 150 9.64 -10.78 -23.45
C PHE A 150 10.48 -12.03 -23.76
N TRP A 151 10.07 -13.19 -23.25
CA TRP A 151 10.87 -14.42 -23.30
C TRP A 151 11.32 -14.83 -24.73
N GLU A 152 10.54 -14.53 -25.77
CA GLU A 152 10.93 -14.86 -27.16
C GLU A 152 12.14 -14.06 -27.64
N ASP A 153 12.43 -12.89 -27.06
CA ASP A 153 13.66 -12.13 -27.38
C ASP A 153 14.91 -12.91 -27.00
N GLY A 154 14.78 -13.90 -26.11
CA GLY A 154 15.83 -14.85 -25.77
C GLY A 154 16.22 -15.76 -26.92
N TYR A 155 15.50 -15.76 -28.05
CA TYR A 155 15.94 -16.44 -29.27
C TYR A 155 16.98 -15.65 -30.07
N ASN A 156 17.19 -14.37 -29.74
CA ASN A 156 18.18 -13.53 -30.38
C ASN A 156 19.52 -13.59 -29.64
N PRO A 157 20.66 -13.78 -30.33
CA PRO A 157 21.96 -13.78 -29.68
C PRO A 157 22.29 -12.39 -29.11
N LYS A 158 22.89 -12.36 -27.91
CA LYS A 158 23.28 -11.14 -27.17
C LYS A 158 22.11 -10.29 -26.64
N THR A 159 20.92 -10.87 -26.50
CA THR A 159 19.79 -10.21 -25.83
C THR A 159 20.13 -9.82 -24.39
N THR A 160 19.68 -8.63 -24.01
CA THR A 160 19.68 -8.16 -22.62
C THR A 160 18.24 -8.02 -22.17
N PHE A 161 17.86 -8.83 -21.18
CA PHE A 161 16.57 -8.75 -20.51
C PHE A 161 16.65 -7.76 -19.38
N THR A 162 15.74 -6.78 -19.38
CA THR A 162 15.55 -5.85 -18.28
C THR A 162 14.15 -6.09 -17.72
N CYS A 163 14.09 -6.79 -16.59
CA CYS A 163 12.87 -7.35 -16.02
C CYS A 163 12.67 -6.86 -14.59
N THR A 164 11.41 -6.77 -14.13
CA THR A 164 11.18 -6.83 -12.68
C THR A 164 11.52 -8.23 -12.17
N ARG A 165 11.78 -8.38 -10.88
CA ARG A 165 12.04 -9.71 -10.30
C ARG A 165 10.84 -10.64 -10.39
N GLU A 166 9.62 -10.09 -10.31
CA GLU A 166 8.38 -10.84 -10.55
C GLU A 166 8.38 -11.46 -11.96
N GLN A 167 8.60 -10.65 -13.00
CA GLN A 167 8.55 -11.14 -14.37
C GLN A 167 9.71 -12.08 -14.69
N ALA A 168 10.90 -11.80 -14.17
CA ALA A 168 12.02 -12.72 -14.31
C ALA A 168 11.70 -14.08 -13.67
N ALA A 169 11.11 -14.10 -12.47
CA ALA A 169 10.74 -15.32 -11.77
C ALA A 169 9.63 -16.10 -12.50
N CYS A 170 8.59 -15.39 -12.97
CA CYS A 170 7.39 -15.99 -13.51
C CYS A 170 7.51 -16.36 -15.00
N ASN A 171 8.23 -15.56 -15.80
CA ASN A 171 8.20 -15.66 -17.26
C ASN A 171 9.52 -16.10 -17.89
N ILE A 172 10.67 -15.75 -17.31
CA ILE A 172 11.98 -15.95 -17.97
C ILE A 172 12.81 -17.07 -17.31
N GLY A 173 12.79 -17.16 -15.98
CA GLY A 173 13.71 -18.01 -15.22
C GLY A 173 13.63 -19.50 -15.58
N THR A 174 12.48 -19.99 -16.05
CA THR A 174 12.29 -21.37 -16.48
C THR A 174 13.09 -21.74 -17.72
N TYR A 175 13.48 -20.76 -18.54
CA TYR A 175 14.24 -20.97 -19.78
C TYR A 175 15.77 -20.94 -19.59
N PHE A 176 16.24 -20.55 -18.40
CA PHE A 176 17.66 -20.58 -18.07
C PHE A 176 18.16 -21.99 -17.75
N GLN A 177 19.40 -22.28 -18.14
CA GLN A 177 20.04 -23.53 -17.78
C GLN A 177 20.22 -23.67 -16.26
N ASN A 178 19.83 -24.84 -15.74
CA ASN A 178 19.92 -25.24 -14.33
C ASN A 178 19.03 -24.42 -13.39
N SER A 179 17.80 -24.14 -13.78
CA SER A 179 16.90 -23.37 -12.93
C SER A 179 16.36 -24.14 -11.73
N PRO A 180 16.59 -23.67 -10.49
CA PRO A 180 15.90 -24.19 -9.32
C PRO A 180 14.42 -23.78 -9.41
N TRP A 181 13.62 -24.61 -10.06
CA TRP A 181 12.19 -24.37 -10.30
C TRP A 181 11.42 -24.05 -9.00
N TRP A 182 11.82 -24.66 -7.88
CA TRP A 182 11.24 -24.42 -6.55
C TRP A 182 11.50 -22.99 -6.06
N ALA A 183 12.68 -22.43 -6.32
CA ALA A 183 13.01 -21.06 -5.94
C ALA A 183 12.26 -20.05 -6.82
N LEU A 184 12.15 -20.35 -8.12
CA LEU A 184 11.40 -19.53 -9.08
C LEU A 184 9.90 -19.48 -8.76
N GLN A 185 9.28 -20.63 -8.46
CA GLN A 185 7.87 -20.67 -8.07
C GLN A 185 7.63 -19.91 -6.76
N GLY A 186 8.49 -20.10 -5.76
CA GLY A 186 8.40 -19.36 -4.50
C GLY A 186 8.54 -17.85 -4.70
N ALA A 187 9.55 -17.42 -5.44
CA ALA A 187 9.79 -16.01 -5.75
C ALA A 187 8.65 -15.39 -6.58
N CYS A 188 8.18 -16.09 -7.61
CA CYS A 188 7.06 -15.65 -8.46
C CYS A 188 5.80 -15.45 -7.60
N GLY A 189 5.42 -16.45 -6.80
CA GLY A 189 4.23 -16.36 -5.95
C GLY A 189 4.32 -15.21 -4.93
N GLN A 190 5.47 -15.02 -4.29
CA GLN A 190 5.65 -13.95 -3.29
C GLN A 190 5.65 -12.55 -3.91
N THR A 191 6.41 -12.33 -4.98
CA THR A 191 6.49 -11.03 -5.66
C THR A 191 5.17 -10.66 -6.33
N GLN A 192 4.51 -11.61 -6.98
CA GLN A 192 3.18 -11.44 -7.54
C GLN A 192 2.15 -11.10 -6.47
N THR A 193 2.16 -11.80 -5.33
CA THR A 193 1.26 -11.48 -4.21
C THR A 193 1.56 -10.10 -3.65
N GLY A 194 2.83 -9.72 -3.49
CA GLY A 194 3.26 -8.38 -3.07
C GLY A 194 2.69 -7.28 -3.97
N ARG A 195 2.74 -7.45 -5.29
CA ARG A 195 2.12 -6.52 -6.26
C ARG A 195 0.60 -6.48 -6.11
N HIS A 196 -0.07 -7.62 -5.99
CA HIS A 196 -1.52 -7.66 -5.87
C HIS A 196 -2.03 -7.06 -4.54
N LEU A 197 -1.23 -7.05 -3.48
CA LEU A 197 -1.57 -6.38 -2.22
C LEU A 197 -1.61 -4.85 -2.33
N VAL A 198 -1.05 -4.24 -3.38
CA VAL A 198 -1.17 -2.78 -3.61
C VAL A 198 -2.63 -2.37 -3.84
N ALA A 199 -3.45 -3.23 -4.48
CA ALA A 199 -4.87 -2.94 -4.72
C ALA A 199 -5.71 -2.84 -3.42
N PRO A 200 -5.73 -3.84 -2.51
CA PRO A 200 -6.42 -3.70 -1.23
C PRO A 200 -5.81 -2.60 -0.35
N LEU A 201 -4.50 -2.33 -0.46
CA LEU A 201 -3.87 -1.19 0.22
C LEU A 201 -4.43 0.15 -0.26
N PHE A 202 -4.60 0.31 -1.58
CA PHE A 202 -5.25 1.48 -2.17
C PHE A 202 -6.72 1.61 -1.71
N VAL A 203 -7.49 0.51 -1.71
CA VAL A 203 -8.88 0.52 -1.23
C VAL A 203 -8.96 0.97 0.23
N ALA A 204 -8.13 0.42 1.11
CA ALA A 204 -8.07 0.82 2.52
C ALA A 204 -7.71 2.31 2.67
N SER A 205 -6.81 2.82 1.81
CA SER A 205 -6.40 4.22 1.79
C SER A 205 -7.52 5.16 1.35
N VAL A 206 -8.30 4.79 0.33
CA VAL A 206 -9.50 5.51 -0.09
C VAL A 206 -10.52 5.59 1.04
N LEU A 207 -10.77 4.47 1.72
CA LEU A 207 -11.71 4.42 2.85
C LEU A 207 -11.23 5.29 4.01
N MET A 208 -9.94 5.27 4.34
CA MET A 208 -9.36 6.13 5.37
C MET A 208 -9.47 7.61 5.03
N PHE A 209 -9.17 7.97 3.79
CA PHE A 209 -9.31 9.35 3.34
C PHE A 209 -10.77 9.80 3.38
N GLY A 210 -11.70 8.99 2.87
CA GLY A 210 -13.13 9.27 2.92
C GLY A 210 -13.65 9.44 4.35
N LEU A 211 -13.18 8.61 5.29
CA LEU A 211 -13.51 8.73 6.71
C LEU A 211 -12.94 10.01 7.33
N GLY A 212 -11.72 10.41 6.96
CA GLY A 212 -11.11 11.68 7.35
C GLY A 212 -11.93 12.89 6.87
N VAL A 213 -12.41 12.86 5.62
CA VAL A 213 -13.28 13.92 5.07
C VAL A 213 -14.64 13.94 5.76
N ALA A 214 -15.27 12.78 5.97
CA ALA A 214 -16.57 12.69 6.64
C ALA A 214 -16.51 13.23 8.08
N THR A 215 -15.48 12.85 8.83
CA THR A 215 -15.26 13.35 10.19
C THR A 215 -14.98 14.85 10.22
N PHE A 216 -14.25 15.38 9.23
CA PHE A 216 -14.04 16.82 9.09
C PHE A 216 -15.35 17.60 8.86
N VAL A 217 -16.17 17.14 7.92
CA VAL A 217 -17.46 17.77 7.59
C VAL A 217 -18.41 17.75 8.79
N MET A 218 -18.48 16.62 9.51
CA MET A 218 -19.27 16.51 10.74
C MET A 218 -18.78 17.43 11.85
N GLY A 219 -17.46 17.53 12.04
CA GLY A 219 -16.86 18.43 13.03
C GLY A 219 -17.18 19.91 12.77
N LYS A 220 -17.26 20.31 11.49
CA LYS A 220 -17.71 21.66 11.10
C LYS A 220 -19.20 21.90 11.41
N LYS A 221 -20.08 20.92 11.14
CA LYS A 221 -21.52 21.06 11.43
C LYS A 221 -21.81 21.17 12.93
N GLY A 222 -21.14 20.36 13.76
CA GLY A 222 -21.33 20.39 15.22
C GLY A 222 -20.82 21.66 15.92
N GLN A 223 -19.87 22.40 15.32
CA GLN A 223 -19.42 23.70 15.85
C GLN A 223 -20.42 24.83 15.62
N ASN A 224 -21.32 24.74 14.63
CA ASN A 224 -22.32 25.77 14.37
C ASN A 224 -23.55 25.68 15.29
N GLU A 225 -23.77 24.55 15.96
CA GLU A 225 -24.94 24.34 16.85
C GLU A 225 -24.63 24.58 18.34
N TYR A 226 -23.35 24.71 18.74
CA TYR A 226 -22.93 24.74 20.15
C TYR A 226 -21.99 25.90 20.52
N VAL A 227 -21.68 26.81 19.59
CA VAL A 227 -21.04 28.07 19.95
C VAL A 227 -22.15 29.07 20.16
N GLU A 228 -22.61 29.15 21.40
CA GLU A 228 -23.41 30.27 21.84
C GLU A 228 -22.67 31.55 21.45
N SER A 229 -23.29 32.31 20.56
CA SER A 229 -22.68 33.52 20.01
C SER A 229 -22.38 34.49 21.15
N PRO A 230 -21.38 35.39 21.01
CA PRO A 230 -21.14 36.44 21.99
C PRO A 230 -22.42 37.22 22.33
N ASP A 231 -23.32 37.35 21.35
CA ASP A 231 -24.62 38.01 21.49
C ASP A 231 -25.60 37.19 22.34
N GLU A 232 -25.69 35.87 22.17
CA GLU A 232 -26.47 34.99 23.05
C GLU A 232 -25.92 34.97 24.49
N ARG A 233 -24.60 35.08 24.64
CA ARG A 233 -23.95 35.16 25.95
C ARG A 233 -24.28 36.47 26.69
N VAL A 234 -24.38 37.58 25.96
CA VAL A 234 -24.80 38.88 26.50
C VAL A 234 -26.30 38.87 26.83
N GLU A 235 -27.12 38.28 25.97
CA GLU A 235 -28.56 38.15 26.20
C GLU A 235 -28.88 37.32 27.46
N ARG A 236 -28.11 36.26 27.74
CA ARG A 236 -28.29 35.47 28.96
C ARG A 236 -27.92 36.24 30.22
N LEU A 237 -26.82 36.99 30.18
CA LEU A 237 -26.40 37.87 31.28
C LEU A 237 -27.41 39.00 31.54
N GLN A 238 -28.12 39.47 30.51
CA GLN A 238 -29.21 40.44 30.66
C GLN A 238 -30.51 39.81 31.19
N ARG A 239 -30.74 38.52 30.94
CA ARG A 239 -31.87 37.76 31.49
C ARG A 239 -31.67 37.28 32.94
N GLY A 240 -30.46 37.36 33.48
CA GLY A 240 -30.17 37.05 34.88
C GLY A 240 -30.19 35.56 35.22
N GLU A 241 -29.88 34.70 34.24
CA GLU A 241 -29.61 33.26 34.44
C GLU A 241 -28.10 32.98 34.59
#